data_AF-A0A9W3SLB7-F1
#
_entry.id   AF-A0A9W3SLB7-F1
#
_cell.length_a   1.000
_cell.length_b   1.000
_cell.length_c   1.000
_cell.angle_alpha   90.00
_cell.angle_beta   90.00
_cell.angle_gamma   90.00
#
_symmetry.space_group_name_H-M   'P 1'
#
loop_
_entity.id
_entity.type
_entity.pdbx_description
1 polymer ?
#
loop_
_entity_poly.entity_id
_entity_poly.type
_entity_poly.pdbx_seq_one_letter_code
_entity_poly.pdbx_strand_id
1 'polypeptide(L)'
;MSHASQDNFLLLAKEAKKHNDLPQAKQYLLEALRLGHDSDIVCELCEIYLSQEKGDQAYSLIKEEPDLFSNQRVYDTYLKILAFQHYAIEAAELEYLLQKKLPIKVEPVSQIKQLEIMKNFKQLKYIQEKDYLRLYCLSTENFTNLAKSILMDPSPNFALRLSLCEDLVKLGYSEKVQVYILGELKEFIPKETDLLEKSPIYREVCVSLADYFRQDPSKLPIMIGEMNVCLGMLYPRLNDYIRDPDQFAHDFRNYLEQKKGGANQKLLNKIYEYLAYEKATNSDF
;
A
#
# COMPACT_ATOMS: atom_id res chain seq x y z
N MET A 1 0.64 23.87 39.18
CA MET A 1 0.81 23.18 37.90
C MET A 1 -0.22 22.06 37.85
N SER A 2 -1.36 22.25 37.19
CA SER A 2 -2.33 21.16 37.04
C SER A 2 -1.81 20.23 35.95
N HIS A 3 -1.55 18.97 36.29
CA HIS A 3 -1.40 17.92 35.28
C HIS A 3 -2.73 17.85 34.53
N ALA A 4 -2.79 18.41 33.32
CA ALA A 4 -3.94 18.26 32.47
C ALA A 4 -4.05 16.77 32.11
N SER A 5 -5.10 16.11 32.60
CA SER A 5 -5.42 14.74 32.22
C SER A 5 -6.02 14.71 30.81
N GLN A 6 -5.95 13.55 30.15
CA GLN A 6 -6.61 13.32 28.86
C GLN A 6 -8.10 13.69 28.92
N ASP A 7 -8.78 13.35 30.01
CA ASP A 7 -10.19 13.71 30.26
C ASP A 7 -10.44 15.23 30.24
N ASN A 8 -9.49 16.03 30.74
CA ASN A 8 -9.62 17.48 30.74
C ASN A 8 -9.55 18.04 29.31
N PHE A 9 -8.62 17.54 28.48
CA PHE A 9 -8.56 17.94 27.08
C PHE A 9 -9.80 17.48 26.29
N LEU A 10 -10.37 16.33 26.61
CA LEU A 10 -11.63 15.86 26.01
C LEU A 10 -12.82 16.76 26.37
N LEU A 11 -12.90 17.21 27.63
CA LEU A 11 -13.91 18.18 28.05
C LEU A 11 -13.76 19.51 27.30
N LEU A 12 -12.54 20.04 27.23
CA LEU A 12 -12.23 21.27 26.50
C LEU A 12 -12.53 21.15 24.99
N ALA A 13 -12.24 20.00 24.39
CA ALA A 13 -12.57 19.71 22.99
C ALA A 13 -14.09 19.70 22.76
N LYS A 14 -14.85 19.06 23.65
CA LYS A 14 -16.33 19.06 23.59
C LYS A 14 -16.92 20.45 23.77
N GLU A 15 -16.36 21.25 24.66
CA GLU A 15 -16.76 22.65 24.85
C GLU A 15 -16.45 23.50 23.61
N ALA A 16 -15.24 23.39 23.05
CA ALA A 16 -14.87 24.08 21.82
C ALA A 16 -15.80 23.69 20.64
N LYS A 17 -16.11 22.40 20.48
CA LYS A 17 -17.10 21.92 19.50
C LYS A 17 -18.49 22.55 19.71
N LYS A 18 -18.97 22.66 20.95
CA LYS A 18 -20.26 23.30 21.27
C LYS A 18 -20.28 24.79 20.88
N HIS A 19 -19.14 25.47 20.95
CA HIS A 19 -18.99 26.86 20.52
C HIS A 19 -18.65 27.00 19.03
N ASN A 20 -18.70 25.90 18.27
CA ASN A 20 -18.32 25.83 16.86
C ASN A 20 -16.85 26.25 16.58
N ASP A 21 -15.99 26.16 17.60
CA ASP A 21 -14.55 26.41 17.50
C ASP A 21 -13.81 25.12 17.14
N LEU A 22 -13.94 24.70 15.89
CA LEU A 22 -13.32 23.49 15.35
C LEU A 22 -11.77 23.53 15.39
N PRO A 23 -11.08 24.67 15.11
CA PRO A 23 -9.64 24.76 15.26
C PRO A 23 -9.16 24.48 16.69
N GLN A 24 -9.82 25.05 17.69
CA GLN A 24 -9.46 24.85 19.08
C GLN A 24 -9.78 23.43 19.55
N ALA A 25 -10.95 22.90 19.16
CA ALA A 25 -11.32 21.52 19.43
C ALA A 25 -10.28 20.53 18.88
N LYS A 26 -9.81 20.76 17.65
CA LYS A 26 -8.74 19.96 17.03
C LYS A 26 -7.46 19.97 17.87
N GLN A 27 -7.01 21.15 18.32
CA GLN A 27 -5.80 21.26 19.13
C GLN A 27 -5.94 20.44 20.42
N TYR A 28 -7.07 20.57 21.13
CA TYR A 28 -7.30 19.81 22.35
C TYR A 28 -7.32 18.29 22.12
N LEU A 29 -7.93 17.81 21.03
CA LEU A 29 -7.92 16.38 20.69
C LEU A 29 -6.51 15.88 20.34
N LEU A 30 -5.70 16.68 19.64
CA LEU A 30 -4.30 16.34 19.37
C LEU A 30 -3.46 16.26 20.65
N GLU A 31 -3.64 17.19 21.59
CA GLU A 31 -2.96 17.12 22.89
C GLU A 31 -3.44 15.92 23.71
N ALA A 32 -4.73 15.56 23.63
CA ALA A 32 -5.26 14.35 24.27
C ALA A 32 -4.60 13.07 23.70
N LEU A 33 -4.43 12.97 22.38
CA LEU A 33 -3.75 11.83 21.75
C LEU A 33 -2.27 11.70 22.14
N ARG A 34 -1.58 12.82 22.40
CA ARG A 34 -0.19 12.80 22.88
C ARG A 34 -0.05 12.18 24.27
N LEU A 35 -1.11 12.24 25.08
CA LEU A 35 -1.13 11.67 26.44
C LEU A 35 -1.53 10.19 26.45
N GLY A 36 -2.23 9.71 25.42
CA GLY A 36 -2.64 8.33 25.28
C GLY A 36 -3.41 8.11 23.98
N HIS A 37 -3.14 6.98 23.33
CA HIS A 37 -3.87 6.59 22.13
C HIS A 37 -5.31 6.18 22.47
N ASP A 38 -6.27 6.71 21.74
CA ASP A 38 -7.69 6.39 21.86
C ASP A 38 -8.37 6.57 20.50
N SER A 39 -8.91 5.46 19.96
CA SER A 39 -9.56 5.42 18.65
C SER A 39 -10.79 6.31 18.55
N ASP A 40 -11.49 6.60 19.65
CA ASP A 40 -12.63 7.51 19.65
C ASP A 40 -12.18 8.95 19.36
N ILE A 41 -11.03 9.36 19.92
CA ILE A 41 -10.41 10.66 19.66
C ILE A 41 -9.97 10.76 18.21
N VAL A 42 -9.41 9.68 17.66
CA VAL A 42 -9.02 9.61 16.25
C VAL A 42 -10.24 9.76 15.34
N CYS A 43 -11.33 9.04 15.60
CA CYS A 43 -12.56 9.18 14.84
C CYS A 43 -13.10 10.62 14.89
N GLU A 44 -13.09 11.26 16.06
CA GLU A 44 -13.51 12.65 16.21
C GLU A 44 -12.60 13.64 15.46
N LEU A 45 -11.30 13.40 15.41
CA LEU A 45 -10.36 14.20 14.62
C LEU A 45 -10.60 14.04 13.12
N CYS A 46 -10.85 12.81 12.66
CA CYS A 46 -11.22 12.53 11.27
C CYS A 46 -12.48 13.30 10.88
N GLU A 47 -13.51 13.33 11.72
CA GLU A 47 -14.73 14.12 11.46
C GLU A 47 -14.43 15.63 11.32
N ILE A 48 -13.57 16.18 12.19
CA ILE A 48 -13.14 17.58 12.08
C ILE A 48 -12.38 17.79 10.75
N TYR A 49 -11.46 16.90 10.38
CA TYR A 49 -10.73 16.99 9.12
C TYR A 49 -11.66 16.98 7.91
N LEU A 50 -12.65 16.10 7.89
CA LEU A 50 -13.66 16.04 6.82
C LEU A 50 -14.46 17.35 6.73
N SER A 51 -14.90 17.91 7.85
CA SER A 51 -15.59 19.22 7.88
C SER A 51 -14.74 20.40 7.39
N GLN A 52 -13.41 20.25 7.38
CA GLN A 52 -12.46 21.25 6.88
C GLN A 52 -11.97 20.95 5.46
N GLU A 53 -12.60 20.02 4.74
CA GLU A 53 -12.19 19.54 3.41
C GLU A 53 -10.77 18.94 3.36
N LYS A 54 -10.24 18.49 4.50
CA LYS A 54 -8.91 17.86 4.63
C LYS A 54 -9.02 16.33 4.67
N GLY A 55 -9.66 15.77 3.64
CA GLY A 55 -9.91 14.32 3.56
C GLY A 55 -8.63 13.49 3.48
N ASP A 56 -7.54 14.06 2.98
CA ASP A 56 -6.22 13.43 2.90
C ASP A 56 -5.64 13.21 4.30
N GLN A 57 -5.72 14.22 5.17
CA GLN A 57 -5.27 14.12 6.57
C GLN A 57 -6.15 13.15 7.36
N ALA A 58 -7.46 13.14 7.10
CA ALA A 58 -8.36 12.17 7.71
C ALA A 58 -8.01 10.73 7.29
N TYR A 59 -7.70 10.52 6.00
CA TYR A 59 -7.33 9.23 5.45
C TYR A 59 -6.01 8.71 6.02
N SER A 60 -4.95 9.53 6.04
CA SER A 60 -3.68 9.12 6.64
C SER A 60 -3.86 8.76 8.12
N LEU A 61 -4.60 9.56 8.88
CA LEU A 61 -4.81 9.31 10.31
C LEU A 61 -5.59 8.00 10.55
N ILE A 62 -6.69 7.76 9.85
CA ILE A 62 -7.50 6.55 10.09
C ILE A 62 -6.77 5.26 9.68
N LYS A 63 -5.87 5.33 8.69
CA LYS A 63 -5.10 4.16 8.21
C LYS A 63 -3.99 3.74 9.19
N GLU A 64 -3.63 4.59 10.14
CA GLU A 64 -2.70 4.26 11.23
C GLU A 64 -3.36 3.46 12.36
N GLU A 65 -4.70 3.35 12.37
CA GLU A 65 -5.42 2.62 13.42
C GLU A 65 -5.18 1.10 13.32
N PRO A 66 -4.72 0.44 14.41
CA PRO A 66 -4.46 -1.00 14.40
C PRO A 66 -5.73 -1.84 14.24
N ASP A 67 -6.86 -1.33 14.73
CA ASP A 67 -8.16 -2.03 14.73
C ASP A 67 -9.11 -1.56 13.62
N LEU A 68 -8.55 -1.07 12.50
CA LEU A 68 -9.31 -0.49 11.37
C LEU A 68 -10.52 -1.33 10.92
N PHE A 69 -10.40 -2.66 10.95
CA PHE A 69 -11.46 -3.60 10.52
C PHE A 69 -12.14 -4.32 11.69
N SER A 70 -11.63 -4.19 12.91
CA SER A 70 -12.13 -4.88 14.10
C SER A 70 -13.06 -3.99 14.93
N ASN A 71 -12.82 -2.68 14.94
CA ASN A 71 -13.63 -1.69 15.63
C ASN A 71 -14.66 -1.08 14.67
N GLN A 72 -15.95 -1.28 14.97
CA GLN A 72 -17.05 -0.81 14.11
C GLN A 72 -17.03 0.71 13.89
N ARG A 73 -16.74 1.51 14.92
CA ARG A 73 -16.75 2.98 14.80
C ARG A 73 -15.61 3.47 13.91
N VAL A 74 -14.42 2.88 14.07
CA VAL A 74 -13.24 3.16 13.24
C VAL A 74 -13.53 2.78 11.79
N TYR A 75 -14.08 1.59 11.57
CA TYR A 75 -14.46 1.10 10.25
C TYR A 75 -15.50 2.01 9.58
N ASP A 76 -16.57 2.39 10.29
CA ASP A 76 -17.59 3.30 9.76
C ASP A 76 -17.01 4.68 9.41
N THR A 77 -16.07 5.18 10.21
CA THR A 77 -15.37 6.44 9.95
C THR A 77 -14.49 6.34 8.71
N TYR A 78 -13.77 5.23 8.57
CA TYR A 78 -12.98 4.93 7.39
C TYR A 78 -13.83 4.88 6.11
N LEU A 79 -14.98 4.20 6.13
CA LEU A 79 -15.89 4.17 4.97
C LEU A 79 -16.42 5.57 4.60
N LYS A 80 -16.70 6.43 5.58
CA LYS A 80 -17.08 7.84 5.32
C LYS A 80 -15.94 8.61 4.65
N ILE A 81 -14.70 8.38 5.06
CA ILE A 81 -13.52 9.02 4.44
C ILE A 81 -13.36 8.55 2.99
N LEU A 82 -13.49 7.25 2.71
CA LEU A 82 -13.45 6.73 1.33
C LEU A 82 -14.52 7.38 0.46
N ALA A 83 -15.74 7.52 0.97
CA ALA A 83 -16.83 8.19 0.28
C ALA A 83 -16.54 9.67 0.02
N PHE A 84 -16.01 10.38 1.02
CA PHE A 84 -15.64 11.79 0.90
C PHE A 84 -14.54 12.01 -0.15
N GLN A 85 -13.53 11.14 -0.19
CA GLN A 85 -12.38 11.23 -1.09
C GLN A 85 -12.64 10.61 -2.47
N HIS A 86 -13.83 10.03 -2.69
CA HIS A 86 -14.16 9.27 -3.90
C HIS A 86 -13.24 8.08 -4.17
N TYR A 87 -12.63 7.46 -3.14
CA TYR A 87 -11.72 6.32 -3.28
C TYR A 87 -12.48 5.02 -3.63
N ALA A 88 -13.06 5.00 -4.82
CA ALA A 88 -13.92 3.95 -5.34
C ALA A 88 -13.16 2.64 -5.58
N ILE A 89 -11.88 2.69 -5.93
CA ILE A 89 -11.06 1.49 -6.13
C ILE A 89 -10.84 0.76 -4.81
N GLU A 90 -10.35 1.45 -3.77
CA GLU A 90 -10.17 0.84 -2.45
C GLU A 90 -11.50 0.34 -1.86
N ALA A 91 -12.61 1.06 -2.08
CA ALA A 91 -13.93 0.58 -1.71
C ALA A 91 -14.31 -0.72 -2.44
N ALA A 92 -14.05 -0.82 -3.75
CA ALA A 92 -14.31 -2.03 -4.53
C ALA A 92 -13.42 -3.21 -4.12
N GLU A 93 -12.15 -2.94 -3.77
CA GLU A 93 -11.24 -3.93 -3.20
C GLU A 93 -11.79 -4.49 -1.88
N LEU A 94 -12.27 -3.63 -0.98
CA LEU A 94 -12.88 -4.07 0.27
C LEU A 94 -14.12 -4.93 0.03
N GLU A 95 -14.99 -4.55 -0.92
CA GLU A 95 -16.16 -5.37 -1.26
C GLU A 95 -15.78 -6.78 -1.71
N TYR A 96 -14.74 -6.88 -2.55
CA TYR A 96 -14.22 -8.16 -3.02
C TYR A 96 -13.58 -8.96 -1.88
N LEU A 97 -12.68 -8.35 -1.11
CA LEU A 97 -11.97 -9.04 -0.03
C LEU A 97 -12.91 -9.52 1.08
N LEU A 98 -13.94 -8.75 1.41
CA LEU A 98 -14.95 -9.09 2.42
C LEU A 98 -16.08 -9.97 1.88
N GLN A 99 -16.17 -10.14 0.55
CA GLN A 99 -17.27 -10.83 -0.14
C GLN A 99 -18.65 -10.28 0.24
N LYS A 100 -18.74 -8.96 0.45
CA LYS A 100 -19.93 -8.25 0.94
C LYS A 100 -19.99 -6.86 0.34
N LYS A 101 -21.20 -6.34 0.15
CA LYS A 101 -21.41 -4.93 -0.23
C LYS A 101 -21.15 -4.02 0.96
N LEU A 102 -20.49 -2.90 0.69
CA LEU A 102 -20.26 -1.88 1.71
C LEU A 102 -21.58 -1.17 2.05
N PRO A 103 -21.79 -0.77 3.32
CA PRO A 103 -22.97 -0.03 3.72
C PRO A 103 -23.02 1.39 3.11
N ILE A 104 -21.86 1.96 2.77
CA ILE A 104 -21.72 3.28 2.16
C ILE A 104 -21.27 3.09 0.71
N LYS A 105 -22.03 3.65 -0.23
CA LYS A 105 -21.65 3.68 -1.65
C LYS A 105 -20.57 4.74 -1.87
N VAL A 106 -19.41 4.31 -2.35
CA VAL A 106 -18.32 5.20 -2.76
C VAL A 106 -18.35 5.32 -4.28
N GLU A 107 -18.56 6.54 -4.78
CA GLU A 107 -18.60 6.80 -6.22
C GLU A 107 -17.29 7.43 -6.70
N PRO A 108 -16.79 7.04 -7.88
CA PRO A 108 -15.62 7.68 -8.46
C PRO A 108 -15.92 9.14 -8.81
N VAL A 109 -14.87 9.92 -9.07
CA VAL A 109 -15.04 11.31 -9.53
C VAL A 109 -15.67 11.35 -10.94
N SER A 110 -16.11 12.53 -11.38
CA SER A 110 -16.71 12.68 -12.72
C SER A 110 -15.79 12.19 -13.84
N GLN A 111 -16.37 11.73 -14.95
CA GLN A 111 -15.61 11.17 -16.08
C GLN A 111 -14.53 12.13 -16.61
N ILE A 112 -14.81 13.44 -16.66
CA ILE A 112 -13.83 14.47 -17.06
C ILE A 112 -12.64 14.48 -16.10
N LYS A 113 -12.89 14.49 -14.78
CA LYS A 113 -11.83 14.44 -13.76
C LYS A 113 -11.04 13.13 -13.81
N GLN A 114 -11.69 12.00 -14.09
CA GLN A 114 -11.00 10.73 -14.25
C GLN A 114 -9.98 10.77 -15.40
N LEU A 115 -10.38 11.31 -16.57
CA LEU A 115 -9.49 11.47 -17.71
C LEU A 115 -8.31 12.41 -17.41
N GLU A 116 -8.55 13.49 -16.65
CA GLU A 116 -7.50 14.39 -16.18
C GLU A 116 -6.51 13.68 -15.25
N ILE A 117 -7.00 12.91 -14.28
CA ILE A 117 -6.16 12.11 -13.38
C ILE A 117 -5.29 11.14 -14.17
N MET A 118 -5.89 10.36 -15.08
CA MET A 118 -5.16 9.38 -15.90
C MET A 118 -4.09 10.06 -16.76
N LYS A 119 -4.41 11.21 -17.38
CA LYS A 119 -3.47 11.96 -18.21
C LYS A 119 -2.32 12.51 -17.37
N ASN A 120 -2.62 13.14 -16.23
CA ASN A 120 -1.62 13.72 -15.35
C ASN A 120 -0.70 12.64 -14.79
N PHE A 121 -1.26 11.51 -14.37
CA PHE A 121 -0.49 10.38 -13.83
C PHE A 121 0.54 9.85 -14.83
N LYS A 122 0.16 9.69 -16.11
CA LYS A 122 1.09 9.25 -17.17
C LYS A 122 2.22 10.24 -17.47
N GLN A 123 2.07 11.50 -17.09
CA GLN A 123 3.08 12.54 -17.30
C GLN A 123 4.06 12.65 -16.13
N LEU A 124 3.77 12.00 -14.99
CA LEU A 124 4.64 12.04 -13.83
C LEU A 124 5.89 11.18 -14.09
N LYS A 125 7.06 11.81 -13.90
CA LYS A 125 8.34 11.10 -13.87
C LYS A 125 8.54 10.38 -12.54
N TYR A 126 8.14 11.04 -11.45
CA TYR A 126 8.24 10.53 -10.09
C TYR A 126 6.85 10.49 -9.49
N ILE A 127 6.43 9.31 -9.05
CA ILE A 127 5.10 9.09 -8.48
C ILE A 127 5.24 9.08 -6.97
N GLN A 128 4.57 10.04 -6.31
CA GLN A 128 4.45 10.05 -4.85
C GLN A 128 3.18 9.30 -4.44
N GLU A 129 3.10 8.91 -3.16
CA GLU A 129 1.92 8.23 -2.61
C GLU A 129 0.62 9.00 -2.88
N LYS A 130 0.62 10.32 -2.69
CA LYS A 130 -0.54 11.18 -2.98
C LYS A 130 -0.97 11.13 -4.45
N ASP A 131 -0.03 10.92 -5.37
CA ASP A 131 -0.33 10.84 -6.80
C ASP A 131 -0.92 9.48 -7.13
N TYR A 132 -0.43 8.42 -6.48
CA TYR A 132 -0.98 7.08 -6.56
C TYR A 132 -2.41 7.00 -6.00
N LEU A 133 -2.65 7.58 -4.83
CA LEU A 133 -3.99 7.60 -4.20
C LEU A 133 -5.05 8.25 -5.09
N ARG A 134 -4.68 9.17 -5.99
CA ARG A 134 -5.63 9.73 -6.98
C ARG A 134 -6.16 8.68 -7.95
N LEU A 135 -5.43 7.59 -8.19
CA LEU A 135 -5.92 6.48 -9.00
C LEU A 135 -7.14 5.81 -8.37
N TYR A 136 -7.28 5.88 -7.04
CA TYR A 136 -8.46 5.35 -6.37
C TYR A 136 -9.74 6.13 -6.65
N CYS A 137 -9.62 7.36 -7.16
CA CYS A 137 -10.75 8.17 -7.59
C CYS A 137 -11.37 7.71 -8.93
N LEU A 138 -10.74 6.76 -9.63
CA LEU A 138 -11.19 6.28 -10.93
C LEU A 138 -12.31 5.23 -10.80
N SER A 139 -13.07 5.03 -11.88
CA SER A 139 -13.91 3.84 -12.01
C SER A 139 -13.04 2.59 -12.18
N THR A 140 -13.57 1.42 -11.80
CA THR A 140 -12.86 0.14 -11.98
C THR A 140 -12.44 -0.09 -13.43
N GLU A 141 -13.27 0.28 -14.41
CA GLU A 141 -12.93 0.20 -15.83
C GLU A 141 -11.73 1.08 -16.20
N ASN A 142 -11.74 2.36 -15.80
CA ASN A 142 -10.66 3.28 -16.13
C ASN A 142 -9.36 2.93 -15.39
N PHE A 143 -9.45 2.51 -14.13
CA PHE A 143 -8.31 2.05 -13.35
C PHE A 143 -7.68 0.80 -13.98
N THR A 144 -8.47 -0.22 -14.29
CA THR A 144 -7.95 -1.46 -14.89
C THR A 144 -7.33 -1.22 -16.27
N ASN A 145 -7.94 -0.38 -17.11
CA ASN A 145 -7.37 0.01 -18.40
C ASN A 145 -6.05 0.78 -18.25
N LEU A 146 -5.97 1.69 -17.27
CA LEU A 146 -4.72 2.40 -16.97
C LEU A 146 -3.65 1.46 -16.45
N ALA A 147 -3.99 0.58 -15.50
CA ALA A 147 -3.09 -0.39 -14.91
C ALA A 147 -2.51 -1.31 -15.99
N LYS A 148 -3.34 -1.90 -16.85
CA LYS A 148 -2.90 -2.70 -18.01
C LYS A 148 -1.92 -1.92 -18.90
N SER A 149 -2.25 -0.66 -19.22
CA SER A 149 -1.38 0.20 -20.04
C SER A 149 -0.02 0.46 -19.39
N ILE A 150 0.04 0.61 -18.07
CA ILE A 150 1.29 0.86 -17.34
C ILE A 150 2.10 -0.43 -17.17
N LEU A 151 1.46 -1.55 -16.85
CA LEU A 151 2.13 -2.84 -16.64
C LEU A 151 2.80 -3.39 -17.92
N MET A 152 2.30 -2.99 -19.09
CA MET A 152 2.90 -3.27 -20.40
C MET A 152 4.01 -2.29 -20.80
N ASP A 153 4.31 -1.29 -19.98
CA ASP A 153 5.44 -0.39 -20.21
C ASP A 153 6.65 -0.90 -19.38
N PRO A 154 7.86 -1.02 -19.95
CA PRO A 154 9.05 -1.40 -19.20
C PRO A 154 9.66 -0.26 -18.36
N SER A 155 9.21 0.99 -18.54
CA SER A 155 9.74 2.19 -17.86
C SER A 155 9.31 2.42 -16.40
N PRO A 156 8.12 1.99 -15.93
CA PRO A 156 7.74 2.18 -14.54
C PRO A 156 8.66 1.43 -13.58
N ASN A 157 8.91 2.03 -12.42
CA ASN A 157 9.65 1.36 -11.36
C ASN A 157 8.92 0.11 -10.85
N PHE A 158 9.68 -0.84 -10.30
CA PHE A 158 9.10 -2.09 -9.82
C PHE A 158 8.03 -1.88 -8.74
N ALA A 159 8.16 -0.83 -7.92
CA ALA A 159 7.24 -0.53 -6.82
C ALA A 159 5.83 -0.18 -7.33
N LEU A 160 5.73 0.68 -8.35
CA LEU A 160 4.45 1.00 -8.99
C LEU A 160 3.82 -0.24 -9.61
N ARG A 161 4.64 -1.03 -10.32
CA ARG A 161 4.20 -2.27 -10.96
C ARG A 161 3.65 -3.25 -9.92
N LEU A 162 4.36 -3.43 -8.80
CA LEU A 162 3.92 -4.25 -7.67
C LEU A 162 2.55 -3.77 -7.17
N SER A 163 2.43 -2.49 -6.82
CA SER A 163 1.18 -1.93 -6.27
C SER A 163 0.00 -2.11 -7.23
N LEU A 164 0.19 -1.83 -8.53
CA LEU A 164 -0.87 -2.05 -9.53
C LEU A 164 -1.27 -3.52 -9.65
N CYS A 165 -0.31 -4.44 -9.62
CA CYS A 165 -0.61 -5.87 -9.62
C CYS A 165 -1.38 -6.29 -8.36
N GLU A 166 -0.96 -5.83 -7.18
CA GLU A 166 -1.64 -6.08 -5.90
C GLU A 166 -3.09 -5.57 -5.91
N ASP A 167 -3.31 -4.34 -6.38
CA ASP A 167 -4.66 -3.76 -6.42
C ASP A 167 -5.56 -4.50 -7.42
N LEU A 168 -5.03 -4.95 -8.56
CA LEU A 168 -5.78 -5.83 -9.47
C LEU A 168 -6.16 -7.18 -8.81
N VAL A 169 -5.30 -7.75 -7.97
CA VAL A 169 -5.60 -8.95 -7.19
C VAL A 169 -6.68 -8.67 -6.16
N LYS A 170 -6.56 -7.57 -5.40
CA LYS A 170 -7.55 -7.14 -4.40
C LYS A 170 -8.90 -6.76 -5.01
N LEU A 171 -8.93 -6.32 -6.26
CA LEU A 171 -10.15 -6.11 -7.04
C LEU A 171 -10.77 -7.42 -7.56
N GLY A 172 -10.06 -8.55 -7.47
CA GLY A 172 -10.52 -9.82 -7.99
C GLY A 172 -10.62 -9.85 -9.52
N TYR A 173 -9.75 -9.11 -10.20
CA TYR A 173 -9.82 -8.95 -11.64
C TYR A 173 -9.59 -10.27 -12.38
N SER A 174 -10.56 -10.69 -13.20
CA SER A 174 -10.62 -12.05 -13.76
C SER A 174 -9.99 -12.20 -15.15
N GLU A 175 -9.67 -11.11 -15.85
CA GLU A 175 -9.05 -11.22 -17.16
C GLU A 175 -7.53 -11.35 -17.04
N LYS A 176 -6.94 -11.93 -18.09
CA LYS A 176 -5.48 -12.01 -18.23
C LYS A 176 -4.88 -10.62 -18.41
N VAL A 177 -3.81 -10.36 -17.68
CA VAL A 177 -3.04 -9.11 -17.70
C VAL A 177 -1.60 -9.42 -18.08
N GLN A 178 -1.04 -8.58 -18.95
CA GLN A 178 0.37 -8.65 -19.33
C GLN A 178 1.19 -7.70 -18.48
N VAL A 179 2.38 -8.13 -18.07
CA VAL A 179 3.27 -7.39 -17.17
C VAL A 179 4.73 -7.62 -17.52
N TYR A 180 5.54 -6.57 -17.57
CA TYR A 180 6.99 -6.69 -17.73
C TYR A 180 7.67 -7.11 -16.43
N ILE A 181 8.41 -8.21 -16.46
CA ILE A 181 9.19 -8.74 -15.34
C ILE A 181 10.61 -9.02 -15.82
N LEU A 182 11.59 -8.28 -15.28
CA LEU A 182 13.01 -8.37 -15.65
C LEU A 182 13.23 -8.32 -17.17
N GLY A 183 12.58 -7.35 -17.83
CA GLY A 183 12.66 -7.14 -19.29
C GLY A 183 11.87 -8.14 -20.15
N GLU A 184 11.12 -9.07 -19.55
CA GLU A 184 10.30 -10.04 -20.26
C GLU A 184 8.82 -9.79 -20.03
N LEU A 185 8.02 -9.83 -21.10
CA LEU A 185 6.57 -9.77 -20.98
C LEU A 185 6.06 -11.13 -20.46
N LYS A 186 5.36 -11.09 -19.33
CA LYS A 186 4.69 -12.24 -18.71
C LYS A 186 3.19 -11.99 -18.64
N GLU A 187 2.45 -13.06 -18.39
CA GLU A 187 0.99 -13.00 -18.26
C GLU A 187 0.54 -13.63 -16.94
N PHE A 188 -0.46 -13.02 -16.32
CA PHE A 188 -1.07 -13.54 -15.10
C PHE A 188 -2.57 -13.22 -15.07
N ILE A 189 -3.31 -13.92 -14.21
CA ILE A 189 -4.73 -13.65 -13.95
C ILE A 189 -4.81 -13.18 -12.50
N PRO A 190 -5.11 -11.90 -12.22
CA PRO A 190 -5.07 -11.36 -10.86
C PRO A 190 -5.94 -12.13 -9.87
N LYS A 191 -7.15 -12.52 -10.27
CA LYS A 191 -8.06 -13.31 -9.42
C LYS A 191 -7.50 -14.66 -8.96
N GLU A 192 -6.58 -15.25 -9.73
CA GLU A 192 -5.93 -16.54 -9.44
C GLU A 192 -4.56 -16.38 -8.78
N THR A 193 -4.13 -15.14 -8.55
CA THR A 193 -2.81 -14.81 -8.01
C THR A 193 -2.95 -14.43 -6.55
N ASP A 194 -2.11 -14.98 -5.68
CA ASP A 194 -2.04 -14.56 -4.29
C ASP A 194 -1.35 -13.19 -4.17
N LEU A 195 -1.77 -12.38 -3.19
CA LEU A 195 -0.99 -11.22 -2.74
C LEU A 195 0.44 -11.68 -2.41
N LEU A 196 1.45 -10.84 -2.64
CA LEU A 196 2.86 -11.22 -2.48
C LEU A 196 3.14 -11.86 -1.12
N GLU A 197 2.71 -11.23 -0.03
CA GLU A 197 2.92 -11.71 1.34
C GLU A 197 2.15 -13.02 1.65
N LYS A 198 1.13 -13.32 0.86
CA LYS A 198 0.34 -14.56 0.97
C LYS A 198 0.89 -15.69 0.10
N SER A 199 1.78 -15.39 -0.84
CA SER A 199 2.40 -16.39 -1.70
C SER A 199 3.14 -17.45 -0.87
N PRO A 200 2.98 -18.76 -1.18
CA PRO A 200 3.73 -19.83 -0.54
C PRO A 200 5.24 -19.63 -0.64
N ILE A 201 5.75 -19.23 -1.82
CA ILE A 201 7.18 -18.96 -2.03
C ILE A 201 7.65 -17.86 -1.08
N TYR A 202 6.91 -16.75 -1.00
CA TYR A 202 7.27 -15.63 -0.14
C TYR A 202 7.38 -16.07 1.33
N ARG A 203 6.38 -16.80 1.82
CA ARG A 203 6.34 -17.27 3.21
C ARG A 203 7.46 -18.24 3.53
N GLU A 204 7.76 -19.15 2.61
CA GLU A 204 8.82 -20.15 2.79
C GLU A 204 10.19 -19.48 2.82
N VAL A 205 10.48 -18.55 1.90
CA VAL A 205 11.73 -17.76 1.94
C VAL A 205 11.84 -16.99 3.26
N CYS A 206 10.76 -16.36 3.74
CA CYS A 206 10.74 -15.66 5.02
C CYS A 206 11.09 -16.57 6.21
N VAL A 207 10.47 -17.75 6.29
CA VAL A 207 10.73 -18.73 7.36
C VAL A 207 12.18 -19.18 7.31
N SER A 208 12.71 -19.50 6.14
CA SER A 208 14.07 -19.99 5.98
C SER A 208 15.11 -18.91 6.32
N LEU A 209 14.85 -17.65 5.97
CA LEU A 209 15.66 -16.52 6.43
C LEU A 209 15.57 -16.34 7.95
N ALA A 210 14.38 -16.40 8.55
CA ALA A 210 14.22 -16.30 10.00
C ALA A 210 14.99 -17.40 10.74
N ASP A 211 15.01 -18.62 10.21
CA ASP A 211 15.79 -19.73 10.75
C ASP A 211 17.29 -19.50 10.65
N TYR A 212 17.79 -18.99 9.51
CA TYR A 212 19.21 -18.66 9.35
C TYR A 212 19.68 -17.54 10.29
N PHE A 213 18.83 -16.55 10.53
CA PHE A 213 19.15 -15.40 11.39
C PHE A 213 18.71 -15.58 12.84
N ARG A 214 18.32 -16.79 13.26
CA ARG A 214 17.94 -17.09 14.66
C ARG A 214 19.03 -16.70 15.67
N GLN A 215 20.30 -16.83 15.28
CA GLN A 215 21.46 -16.48 16.13
C GLN A 215 21.90 -15.00 15.98
N ASP A 216 21.40 -14.29 14.96
CA ASP A 216 21.66 -12.86 14.76
C ASP A 216 20.38 -12.13 14.35
N PRO A 217 19.40 -11.99 15.27
CA PRO A 217 18.10 -11.40 14.96
C PRO A 217 18.19 -9.94 14.49
N SER A 218 19.30 -9.26 14.80
CA SER A 218 19.52 -7.86 14.43
C SER A 218 19.61 -7.65 12.91
N LYS A 219 20.05 -8.66 12.16
CA LYS A 219 20.17 -8.61 10.70
C LYS A 219 18.90 -8.99 9.96
N LEU A 220 17.96 -9.66 10.63
CA LEU A 220 16.74 -10.17 10.00
C LEU A 220 15.91 -9.06 9.33
N PRO A 221 15.66 -7.88 9.95
CA PRO A 221 14.87 -6.82 9.29
C PRO A 221 15.49 -6.33 7.98
N ILE A 222 16.82 -6.22 7.92
CA ILE A 222 17.55 -5.78 6.72
C ILE A 222 17.39 -6.83 5.61
N MET A 223 17.52 -8.11 5.95
CA MET A 223 17.39 -9.22 5.01
C MET A 223 15.98 -9.37 4.47
N ILE A 224 14.96 -9.20 5.32
CA ILE A 224 13.56 -9.17 4.89
C ILE A 224 13.30 -7.97 3.97
N GLY A 225 13.87 -6.80 4.26
CA GLY A 225 13.79 -5.64 3.37
C GLY A 225 14.35 -5.91 1.97
N GLU A 226 15.56 -6.47 1.89
CA GLU A 226 16.18 -6.85 0.60
C GLU A 226 15.40 -7.95 -0.12
N MET A 227 14.87 -8.93 0.61
CA MET A 227 14.05 -9.99 0.08
C MET A 227 12.74 -9.44 -0.50
N ASN A 228 12.09 -8.48 0.17
CA ASN A 228 10.88 -7.82 -0.33
C ASN A 228 11.12 -7.15 -1.68
N VAL A 229 12.28 -6.49 -1.86
CA VAL A 229 12.68 -5.92 -3.15
C VAL A 229 12.84 -7.03 -4.19
N CYS A 230 13.58 -8.09 -3.87
CA CYS A 230 13.84 -9.18 -4.82
C CYS A 230 12.55 -9.91 -5.25
N LEU A 231 11.71 -10.30 -4.30
CA LEU A 231 10.47 -11.01 -4.59
C LEU A 231 9.43 -10.08 -5.24
N GLY A 232 9.37 -8.81 -4.83
CA GLY A 232 8.54 -7.81 -5.49
C GLY A 232 8.95 -7.53 -6.93
N MET A 233 10.24 -7.69 -7.25
CA MET A 233 10.74 -7.64 -8.62
C MET A 233 10.30 -8.82 -9.49
N LEU A 234 9.91 -9.95 -8.90
CA LEU A 234 9.44 -11.15 -9.60
C LEU A 234 7.91 -11.31 -9.58
N TYR A 235 7.23 -10.54 -8.72
CA TYR A 235 5.78 -10.51 -8.64
C TYR A 235 5.15 -9.99 -9.95
N PRO A 236 4.02 -10.58 -10.43
CA PRO A 236 3.20 -11.64 -9.82
C PRO A 236 3.60 -13.09 -10.14
N ARG A 237 4.74 -13.34 -10.78
CA ARG A 237 5.10 -14.64 -11.36
C ARG A 237 6.25 -15.34 -10.63
N LEU A 238 6.24 -15.36 -9.30
CA LEU A 238 7.34 -15.92 -8.49
C LEU A 238 7.69 -17.37 -8.90
N ASN A 239 6.66 -18.20 -9.14
CA ASN A 239 6.81 -19.61 -9.54
C ASN A 239 7.59 -19.81 -10.85
N ASP A 240 7.63 -18.82 -11.74
CA ASP A 240 8.39 -18.91 -12.99
C ASP A 240 9.91 -18.81 -12.74
N TYR A 241 10.31 -18.24 -11.59
CA TYR A 241 11.71 -17.91 -11.27
C TYR A 241 12.25 -18.74 -10.10
N ILE A 242 11.43 -19.01 -9.09
CA ILE A 242 11.84 -19.69 -7.85
C ILE A 242 11.12 -21.04 -7.78
N ARG A 243 11.88 -22.13 -7.91
CA ARG A 243 11.36 -23.50 -7.81
C ARG A 243 11.56 -24.13 -6.42
N ASP A 244 12.65 -23.74 -5.76
CA ASP A 244 13.05 -24.23 -4.45
C ASP A 244 13.28 -23.00 -3.55
N PRO A 245 12.28 -22.62 -2.73
CA PRO A 245 12.34 -21.44 -1.89
C PRO A 245 13.45 -21.51 -0.82
N ASP A 246 13.69 -22.68 -0.24
CA ASP A 246 14.75 -22.90 0.75
C ASP A 246 16.14 -22.68 0.15
N GLN A 247 16.40 -23.31 -1.01
CA GLN A 247 17.66 -23.12 -1.73
C GLN A 247 17.82 -21.67 -2.19
N PHE A 248 16.71 -21.02 -2.61
CA PHE A 248 16.73 -19.60 -2.96
C PHE A 248 17.09 -18.74 -1.76
N ALA A 249 16.50 -18.96 -0.58
CA ALA A 249 16.81 -18.20 0.64
C ALA A 249 18.28 -18.33 1.04
N HIS A 250 18.82 -19.55 0.97
CA HIS A 250 20.24 -19.81 1.21
C HIS A 250 21.16 -19.06 0.23
N ASP A 251 20.87 -19.18 -1.07
CA ASP A 251 21.65 -18.54 -2.13
C ASP A 251 21.56 -17.02 -2.07
N PHE A 252 20.37 -16.49 -1.79
CA PHE A 252 20.11 -15.06 -1.62
C PHE A 252 20.94 -14.48 -0.47
N ARG A 253 20.94 -15.13 0.70
CA ARG A 253 21.78 -14.71 1.84
C ARG A 253 23.27 -14.66 1.45
N ASN A 254 23.78 -15.75 0.87
CA ASN A 254 25.18 -15.83 0.48
C ASN A 254 25.54 -14.82 -0.63
N TYR A 255 24.58 -14.47 -1.50
CA TYR A 255 24.74 -13.44 -2.50
C TYR A 255 24.87 -12.04 -1.88
N LEU A 256 24.06 -11.72 -0.88
CA LEU A 256 24.16 -10.42 -0.21
C LEU A 256 25.48 -10.25 0.54
N GLU A 257 25.94 -11.31 1.22
CA GLU A 257 27.16 -11.26 2.03
C GLU A 257 28.45 -11.40 1.22
N GLN A 258 28.47 -12.28 0.22
CA GLN A 258 29.69 -12.70 -0.47
C GLN A 258 29.60 -12.61 -2.00
N LYS A 259 28.47 -12.13 -2.55
CA LYS A 259 28.18 -12.13 -4.00
C LYS A 259 28.21 -13.53 -4.64
N LYS A 260 28.01 -14.58 -3.84
CA LYS A 260 27.91 -15.99 -4.26
C LYS A 260 26.48 -16.50 -4.11
N GLY A 261 25.72 -16.46 -5.20
CA GLY A 261 24.31 -16.87 -5.27
C GLY A 261 24.05 -18.30 -5.73
N GLY A 262 25.06 -19.18 -5.73
CA GLY A 262 24.86 -20.61 -5.99
C GLY A 262 24.11 -20.92 -7.30
N ALA A 263 23.05 -21.72 -7.20
CA ALA A 263 22.21 -22.08 -8.33
C ALA A 263 21.41 -20.87 -8.87
N ASN A 264 21.11 -19.92 -7.99
CA ASN A 264 20.33 -18.73 -8.30
C ASN A 264 21.18 -17.51 -8.72
N GLN A 265 22.50 -17.66 -8.91
CA GLN A 265 23.44 -16.57 -9.22
C GLN A 265 22.97 -15.72 -10.42
N LYS A 266 22.53 -16.37 -11.51
CA LYS A 266 22.10 -15.66 -12.72
C LYS A 266 20.85 -14.83 -12.48
N LEU A 267 19.87 -15.37 -11.76
CA LEU A 267 18.64 -14.68 -11.42
C LEU A 267 18.93 -13.48 -10.52
N LEU A 268 19.72 -13.68 -9.46
CA LEU A 268 20.08 -12.62 -8.52
C LEU A 268 20.87 -11.50 -9.22
N ASN A 269 21.84 -11.82 -10.06
CA ASN A 269 22.53 -10.81 -10.88
C ASN A 269 21.54 -10.03 -11.75
N LYS A 270 20.63 -10.71 -12.46
CA LYS A 270 19.63 -10.06 -13.32
C LYS A 270 18.72 -9.11 -12.53
N ILE A 271 18.29 -9.52 -11.33
CA ILE A 271 17.47 -8.68 -10.43
C ILE A 271 18.23 -7.42 -10.06
N TYR A 272 19.47 -7.55 -9.54
CA TYR A 272 20.24 -6.40 -9.06
C TYR A 272 20.77 -5.50 -10.19
N GLU A 273 21.04 -6.05 -11.38
CA GLU A 273 21.34 -5.27 -12.60
C GLU A 273 20.13 -4.42 -13.01
N TYR A 274 18.93 -5.00 -13.00
CA TYR A 274 17.71 -4.27 -13.35
C TYR A 274 17.37 -3.21 -12.30
N LEU A 275 17.56 -3.52 -11.02
CA LEU A 275 17.41 -2.54 -9.93
C LEU A 275 18.40 -1.37 -10.07
N ALA A 276 19.65 -1.65 -10.47
CA ALA A 276 20.64 -0.62 -10.72
C ALA A 276 20.29 0.23 -11.95
N TYR A 277 19.78 -0.39 -13.02
CA TYR A 277 19.27 0.31 -14.20
C TYR A 277 18.11 1.23 -13.84
N GLU A 278 17.10 0.73 -13.12
CA GLU A 278 15.96 1.54 -12.66
C GLU A 278 16.43 2.72 -11.79
N LYS A 279 17.41 2.50 -10.90
CA LYS A 279 17.97 3.58 -10.08
C LYS A 279 18.67 4.62 -10.94
N ALA A 280 19.49 4.23 -11.90
CA ALA A 280 20.22 5.14 -12.78
C ALA A 280 19.25 5.98 -13.64
N THR A 281 18.24 5.36 -14.24
CA THR A 281 17.22 6.05 -15.04
C THR A 281 16.33 6.98 -14.20
N ASN A 282 16.23 6.74 -12.89
CA ASN A 282 15.50 7.58 -11.94
C ASN A 282 16.39 8.55 -11.14
N SER A 283 17.72 8.51 -11.29
CA SER A 283 18.67 9.37 -10.57
C SER A 283 19.33 10.42 -11.46
N ASP A 284 19.34 10.21 -12.77
CA ASP A 284 19.74 11.23 -13.73
C ASP A 284 18.60 12.23 -13.90
N PHE A 285 18.51 13.25 -13.01
CA PHE A 285 17.95 14.61 -13.17
C PHE A 285 17.57 15.22 -11.81
#